data_AF-A0A4Q5WKZ3-F1
#
_entry.id   AF-A0A4Q5WKZ3-F1
#
_cell.length_a   1.000
_cell.length_b   1.000
_cell.length_c   1.000
_cell.angle_alpha   90.00
_cell.angle_beta   90.00
_cell.angle_gamma   90.00
#
_symmetry.space_group_name_H-M   'P 1'
#
loop_
_entity.id
_entity.type
_entity.pdbx_description
1 polymer ?
#
loop_
_entity_poly.entity_id
_entity_poly.type
_entity_poly.pdbx_seq_one_letter_code
_entity_poly.pdbx_strand_id
1 'polypeptide(L)'
;MKKLLLLLALAAGTTPLFAQTEAPRLSRADAIFNTPAPNLLKHRFHFALGAGNLMAIEVTDPRQLQQLNDLDSLLRAVWTTLQPFADSLRKPLVSRRIDYVVTRADTRIRLLEYPQQGLQFRIRGSDTAQVKVEQDTLRIRLYTPDTLRERRELRLYTTEPYYVVERPYFVTLYLNQVTDLTTLSAADLHWALNHLKEELGRHLYDRTPDYGLLYAYYNVPQRRKITPLDPNRFSYRKRSYFNPYVQLGLQFVRGAWVPSTAAGFELTRHPRETRQVHWRLYWEPHFFFNRDEKGALLTDRNDFVTFAYTDKEYTADRRTIRFSTHLAVGYLVRRAGPWLQPGTVKISVPSAIVWQQLQLEPEFWFNDLFKGFSPSLKLTIPFD
;
A
#
# COMPACT_ATOMS: atom_id res chain seq x y z
N MET A 1 -14.07 11.96 -41.48
CA MET A 1 -14.99 11.64 -40.35
C MET A 1 -15.00 10.17 -39.94
N LYS A 2 -15.14 9.20 -40.87
CA LYS A 2 -15.13 7.75 -40.52
C LYS A 2 -13.87 7.26 -39.76
N LYS A 3 -12.69 7.83 -40.06
CA LYS A 3 -11.43 7.52 -39.36
C LYS A 3 -11.36 8.08 -37.92
N LEU A 4 -12.08 9.18 -37.64
CA LEU A 4 -12.15 9.80 -36.30
C LEU A 4 -13.05 8.99 -35.36
N LEU A 5 -14.16 8.45 -35.89
CA LEU A 5 -15.06 7.56 -35.17
C LEU A 5 -14.41 6.22 -34.79
N LEU A 6 -13.51 5.69 -35.64
CA LEU A 6 -12.79 4.45 -35.32
C LEU A 6 -11.78 4.64 -34.18
N LEU A 7 -11.14 5.81 -34.09
CA LEU A 7 -10.22 6.19 -33.01
C LEU A 7 -10.94 6.36 -31.67
N LEU A 8 -12.15 6.95 -31.68
CA LEU A 8 -13.01 7.04 -30.49
C LEU A 8 -13.54 5.66 -30.05
N ALA A 9 -13.84 4.77 -30.99
CA ALA A 9 -14.25 3.40 -30.68
C ALA A 9 -13.10 2.56 -30.08
N LEU A 10 -11.86 2.74 -30.55
CA LEU A 10 -10.67 2.10 -29.98
C LEU A 10 -10.31 2.66 -28.59
N ALA A 11 -10.53 3.96 -28.35
CA ALA A 11 -10.34 4.58 -27.03
C ALA A 11 -11.43 4.19 -26.00
N ALA A 12 -12.62 3.80 -26.45
CA ALA A 12 -13.71 3.35 -25.59
C ALA A 12 -13.66 1.84 -25.25
N GLY A 13 -13.02 1.02 -26.10
CA GLY A 13 -13.05 -0.44 -26.01
C GLY A 13 -12.13 -1.10 -24.98
N THR A 14 -11.29 -0.34 -24.25
CA THR A 14 -10.28 -0.91 -23.34
C THR A 14 -10.55 -0.63 -21.86
N THR A 15 -11.65 0.05 -21.52
CA THR A 15 -12.09 0.12 -20.12
C THR A 15 -12.80 -1.18 -19.76
N PRO A 16 -12.40 -1.88 -18.67
CA PRO A 16 -13.20 -2.99 -18.19
C PRO A 16 -14.60 -2.48 -17.88
N LEU A 17 -15.63 -3.11 -18.47
CA LEU A 17 -17.02 -2.85 -18.12
C LEU A 17 -17.15 -3.00 -16.60
N PHE A 18 -17.46 -1.90 -15.91
CA PHE A 18 -17.59 -1.81 -14.45
C PHE A 18 -18.68 -2.72 -13.84
N ALA A 19 -19.33 -3.57 -14.64
CA ALA A 19 -20.44 -4.43 -14.23
C ALA A 19 -20.05 -5.87 -13.85
N GLN A 20 -18.78 -6.28 -13.99
CA GLN A 20 -18.35 -7.68 -13.77
C GLN A 20 -17.39 -7.92 -12.59
N THR A 21 -17.17 -6.92 -11.74
CA THR A 21 -16.49 -7.16 -10.45
C THR A 21 -17.54 -7.41 -9.37
N GLU A 22 -18.20 -8.57 -9.43
CA GLU A 22 -18.81 -9.10 -8.20
C GLU A 22 -17.67 -9.33 -7.21
N ALA A 23 -17.55 -8.45 -6.22
CA ALA A 23 -16.65 -8.68 -5.11
C ALA A 23 -16.94 -10.09 -4.56
N PRO A 24 -15.92 -10.94 -4.34
CA PRO A 24 -16.14 -12.30 -3.87
C PRO A 24 -17.00 -12.24 -2.62
N ARG A 25 -18.19 -12.86 -2.67
CA ARG A 25 -19.10 -12.91 -1.53
C ARG A 25 -18.35 -13.58 -0.38
N LEU A 26 -17.94 -12.79 0.61
CA LEU A 26 -17.31 -13.30 1.82
C LEU A 26 -18.21 -14.38 2.42
N SER A 27 -17.61 -15.48 2.88
CA SER A 27 -18.35 -16.47 3.66
C SER A 27 -18.98 -15.78 4.87
N ARG A 28 -20.13 -16.25 5.37
CA ARG A 28 -20.76 -15.66 6.58
C ARG A 28 -19.78 -15.63 7.76
N ALA A 29 -18.92 -16.64 7.88
CA ALA A 29 -17.87 -16.68 8.89
C ALA A 29 -16.83 -15.58 8.69
N ASP A 30 -16.36 -15.35 7.45
CA ASP A 30 -15.41 -14.27 7.18
C ASP A 30 -16.01 -12.88 7.32
N ALA A 31 -17.30 -12.72 7.00
CA ALA A 31 -18.02 -11.48 7.28
C ALA A 31 -18.02 -11.18 8.79
N ILE A 32 -18.20 -12.20 9.65
CA ILE A 32 -18.18 -12.04 11.10
C ILE A 32 -16.77 -11.78 11.62
N PHE A 33 -15.76 -12.56 11.25
CA PHE A 33 -14.45 -12.53 11.92
C PHE A 33 -13.38 -11.72 11.19
N ASN A 34 -13.54 -11.49 9.89
CA ASN A 34 -12.54 -10.82 9.05
C ASN A 34 -12.98 -9.42 8.58
N THR A 35 -13.99 -8.83 9.23
CA THR A 35 -14.49 -7.48 8.91
C THR A 35 -14.27 -6.49 10.06
N PRO A 36 -13.58 -5.36 9.84
CA PRO A 36 -12.68 -5.13 8.71
C PRO A 36 -11.47 -6.09 8.73
N ALA A 37 -10.87 -6.30 7.56
CA ALA A 37 -9.67 -7.13 7.44
C ALA A 37 -8.50 -6.52 8.25
N PRO A 38 -7.50 -7.33 8.65
CA PRO A 38 -6.32 -6.82 9.35
C PRO A 38 -5.67 -5.69 8.55
N ASN A 39 -5.08 -4.71 9.24
CA ASN A 39 -4.41 -3.57 8.62
C ASN A 39 -5.33 -2.70 7.75
N LEU A 40 -6.63 -2.63 8.06
CA LEU A 40 -7.56 -1.72 7.40
C LEU A 40 -8.03 -0.56 8.29
N LEU A 41 -7.66 -0.52 9.58
CA LEU A 41 -7.99 0.64 10.39
C LEU A 41 -6.97 1.77 10.22
N LYS A 42 -7.46 2.99 10.47
CA LYS A 42 -6.78 4.25 10.18
C LYS A 42 -5.53 4.47 11.04
N HIS A 43 -5.56 4.07 12.32
CA HIS A 43 -4.45 4.29 13.25
C HIS A 43 -3.90 2.95 13.73
N ARG A 44 -2.57 2.81 13.78
CA ARG A 44 -1.89 1.55 14.07
C ARG A 44 -0.66 1.76 14.93
N PHE A 45 -0.54 0.97 15.98
CA PHE A 45 0.57 1.05 16.91
C PHE A 45 1.15 -0.34 17.12
N HIS A 46 2.44 -0.51 16.90
CA HIS A 46 3.13 -1.79 16.99
C HIS A 46 4.09 -1.80 18.17
N PHE A 47 4.19 -2.94 18.85
CA PHE A 47 4.95 -3.13 20.08
C PHE A 47 5.71 -4.44 20.00
N ALA A 48 7.02 -4.38 19.79
CA ALA A 48 7.88 -5.56 19.93
C ALA A 48 7.97 -5.91 21.41
N LEU A 49 7.45 -7.08 21.79
CA LEU A 49 7.35 -7.55 23.18
C LEU A 49 8.58 -8.35 23.64
N GLY A 50 9.55 -8.57 22.75
CA GLY A 50 10.71 -9.44 23.02
C GLY A 50 10.48 -10.88 22.57
N ALA A 51 11.55 -11.67 22.50
CA ALA A 51 11.54 -13.08 22.05
C ALA A 51 10.87 -13.32 20.68
N GLY A 52 10.78 -12.30 19.81
CA GLY A 52 10.08 -12.36 18.53
C GLY A 52 8.58 -12.09 18.59
N ASN A 53 8.01 -11.91 19.79
CA ASN A 53 6.58 -11.60 19.96
C ASN A 53 6.29 -10.14 19.62
N LEU A 54 5.15 -9.90 18.99
CA LEU A 54 4.69 -8.58 18.56
C LEU A 54 3.23 -8.38 18.96
N MET A 55 2.89 -7.18 19.41
CA MET A 55 1.51 -6.73 19.56
C MET A 55 1.24 -5.55 18.62
N ALA A 56 0.06 -5.51 18.04
CA ALA A 56 -0.44 -4.42 17.23
C ALA A 56 -1.80 -3.97 17.77
N ILE A 57 -1.97 -2.66 17.97
CA ILE A 57 -3.24 -2.04 18.31
C ILE A 57 -3.71 -1.25 17.10
N GLU A 58 -4.88 -1.61 16.58
CA GLU A 58 -5.51 -0.95 15.44
C GLU A 58 -6.79 -0.25 15.91
N VAL A 59 -6.90 1.05 15.65
CA VAL A 59 -8.09 1.85 16.03
C VAL A 59 -8.57 2.72 14.87
N THR A 60 -9.88 2.92 14.81
CA THR A 60 -10.51 3.89 13.90
C THR A 60 -10.36 5.33 14.41
N ASP A 61 -10.34 5.47 15.73
CA ASP A 61 -10.31 6.74 16.44
C ASP A 61 -9.41 6.58 17.68
N PRO A 62 -8.41 7.45 17.91
CA PRO A 62 -7.50 7.32 19.06
C PRO A 62 -8.21 7.29 20.41
N ARG A 63 -9.41 7.89 20.51
CA ARG A 63 -10.24 7.88 21.72
C ARG A 63 -10.64 6.47 22.17
N GLN A 64 -10.67 5.50 21.25
CA GLN A 64 -10.96 4.10 21.59
C GLN A 64 -9.94 3.51 22.56
N LEU A 65 -8.71 4.03 22.58
CA LEU A 65 -7.68 3.60 23.53
C LEU A 65 -8.07 3.91 24.98
N GLN A 66 -8.93 4.89 25.24
CA GLN A 66 -9.43 5.17 26.59
C GLN A 66 -10.29 4.04 27.15
N GLN A 67 -10.88 3.21 26.28
CA GLN A 67 -11.72 2.08 26.67
C GLN A 67 -10.89 0.82 26.93
N LEU A 68 -9.68 0.78 26.39
CA LEU A 68 -8.71 -0.27 26.65
C LEU A 68 -7.97 0.09 27.94
N ASN A 69 -8.46 -0.40 29.09
CA ASN A 69 -7.92 -0.03 30.40
C ASN A 69 -6.69 -0.85 30.78
N ASP A 70 -6.78 -2.18 30.65
CA ASP A 70 -5.74 -3.11 31.06
C ASP A 70 -5.63 -4.26 30.05
N LEU A 71 -4.48 -4.34 29.40
CA LEU A 71 -4.16 -5.40 28.45
C LEU A 71 -3.92 -6.74 29.15
N ASP A 72 -3.29 -6.78 30.33
CA ASP A 72 -3.02 -8.03 31.03
C ASP A 72 -4.32 -8.73 31.44
N SER A 73 -5.25 -7.99 32.05
CA SER A 73 -6.59 -8.50 32.37
C SER A 73 -7.35 -9.00 31.13
N LEU A 74 -7.27 -8.28 30.00
CA LEU A 74 -7.86 -8.72 28.73
C LEU A 74 -7.25 -10.04 28.25
N LEU A 75 -5.93 -10.15 28.23
CA LEU A 75 -5.25 -11.36 27.76
C LEU A 75 -5.49 -12.56 28.68
N ARG A 76 -5.56 -12.35 30.00
CA ARG A 76 -5.94 -13.41 30.96
C ARG A 76 -7.37 -13.90 30.71
N ALA A 77 -8.33 -12.99 30.50
CA ALA A 77 -9.70 -13.37 30.19
C ALA A 77 -9.79 -14.20 28.90
N VAL A 78 -9.09 -13.76 27.84
CA VAL A 78 -9.00 -14.52 26.58
C VAL A 78 -8.38 -15.89 26.82
N TRP A 79 -7.29 -15.97 27.59
CA TRP A 79 -6.61 -17.23 27.89
C TRP A 79 -7.51 -18.20 28.66
N THR A 80 -8.28 -17.71 29.63
CA THR A 80 -9.29 -18.51 30.35
C THR A 80 -10.32 -19.08 29.40
N THR A 81 -10.82 -18.29 28.43
CA THR A 81 -11.79 -18.80 27.44
C THR A 81 -11.17 -19.80 26.47
N LEU A 82 -9.86 -19.73 26.25
CA LEU A 82 -9.13 -20.66 25.38
C LEU A 82 -8.75 -21.98 26.07
N GLN A 83 -8.81 -22.07 27.41
CA GLN A 83 -8.46 -23.27 28.17
C GLN A 83 -9.16 -24.56 27.70
N PRO A 84 -10.46 -24.57 27.38
CA PRO A 84 -11.14 -25.78 26.89
C PRO A 84 -10.55 -26.35 25.58
N PHE A 85 -9.76 -25.55 24.85
CA PHE A 85 -9.12 -25.95 23.59
C PHE A 85 -7.63 -26.27 23.75
N ALA A 86 -7.11 -26.42 24.98
CA ALA A 86 -5.68 -26.56 25.27
C ALA A 86 -4.98 -27.62 24.41
N ASP A 87 -5.63 -28.76 24.16
CA ASP A 87 -5.06 -29.84 23.34
C ASP A 87 -4.81 -29.40 21.89
N SER A 88 -5.74 -28.65 21.30
CA SER A 88 -5.58 -28.07 19.97
C SER A 88 -4.50 -27.00 19.93
N LEU A 89 -4.30 -26.27 21.04
CA LEU A 89 -3.33 -25.17 21.12
C LEU A 89 -1.87 -25.62 21.30
N ARG A 90 -1.64 -26.87 21.73
CA ARG A 90 -0.29 -27.37 22.08
C ARG A 90 0.50 -28.04 20.93
N LYS A 91 -0.07 -28.19 19.73
CA LYS A 91 0.66 -28.80 18.60
C LYS A 91 1.79 -27.86 18.12
N PRO A 92 3.08 -28.23 18.23
CA PRO A 92 4.20 -27.31 18.07
C PRO A 92 4.51 -26.93 16.62
N LEU A 93 4.09 -27.74 15.64
CA LEU A 93 4.41 -27.57 14.22
C LEU A 93 3.25 -27.02 13.38
N VAL A 94 2.22 -26.49 14.03
CA VAL A 94 1.04 -25.91 13.39
C VAL A 94 0.99 -24.43 13.74
N SER A 95 0.81 -23.56 12.75
CA SER A 95 0.50 -22.16 13.01
C SER A 95 -1.01 -21.96 13.14
N ARG A 96 -1.40 -21.07 14.02
CA ARG A 96 -2.82 -20.86 14.37
C ARG A 96 -3.21 -19.42 14.17
N ARG A 97 -4.44 -19.22 13.70
CA ARG A 97 -5.12 -17.94 13.81
C ARG A 97 -6.32 -18.09 14.72
N ILE A 98 -6.37 -17.26 15.75
CA ILE A 98 -7.47 -17.18 16.70
C ILE A 98 -8.12 -15.83 16.51
N ASP A 99 -9.37 -15.80 16.07
CA ASP A 99 -10.17 -14.58 16.09
C ASP A 99 -11.07 -14.61 17.32
N TYR A 100 -10.90 -13.66 18.22
CA TYR A 100 -11.67 -13.51 19.46
C TYR A 100 -12.51 -12.24 19.37
N VAL A 101 -13.83 -12.37 19.28
CA VAL A 101 -14.75 -11.25 19.10
C VAL A 101 -15.58 -11.09 20.36
N VAL A 102 -15.49 -9.92 20.99
CA VAL A 102 -16.36 -9.56 22.12
C VAL A 102 -17.43 -8.61 21.61
N THR A 103 -18.70 -8.98 21.74
CA THR A 103 -19.84 -8.07 21.52
C THR A 103 -20.50 -7.76 22.87
N ARG A 104 -21.52 -6.90 22.88
CA ARG A 104 -22.33 -6.69 24.09
C ARG A 104 -23.11 -7.93 24.52
N ALA A 105 -23.47 -8.80 23.57
CA ALA A 105 -24.37 -9.92 23.80
C ALA A 105 -23.62 -11.22 24.08
N ASP A 106 -22.48 -11.41 23.41
CA ASP A 106 -21.75 -12.67 23.43
C ASP A 106 -20.26 -12.50 23.13
N THR A 107 -19.51 -13.56 23.40
CA THR A 107 -18.13 -13.72 22.93
C THR A 107 -18.10 -14.86 21.91
N ARG A 108 -17.45 -14.63 20.77
CA ARG A 108 -17.31 -15.62 19.69
C ARG A 108 -15.84 -15.87 19.41
N ILE A 109 -15.50 -17.14 19.22
CA ILE A 109 -14.12 -17.57 18.95
C ILE A 109 -14.11 -18.36 17.65
N ARG A 110 -13.10 -18.09 16.82
CA ARG A 110 -12.76 -18.91 15.66
C ARG A 110 -11.31 -19.35 15.78
N LEU A 111 -11.08 -20.65 15.72
CA LEU A 111 -9.76 -21.26 15.67
C LEU A 111 -9.51 -21.78 14.25
N LEU A 112 -8.44 -21.32 13.62
CA LEU A 112 -7.97 -21.81 12.33
C LEU A 112 -6.57 -22.38 12.52
N GLU A 113 -6.35 -23.59 12.02
CA GLU A 113 -5.06 -24.26 12.00
C GLU A 113 -4.50 -24.27 10.58
N TYR A 114 -3.23 -23.92 10.44
CA TYR A 114 -2.52 -23.94 9.18
C TYR A 114 -1.29 -24.87 9.32
N PRO A 115 -1.24 -25.99 8.59
CA PRO A 115 -0.06 -26.82 8.56
C PRO A 115 1.10 -26.04 7.91
N GLN A 116 2.33 -26.34 8.30
CA GLN A 116 3.51 -25.74 7.69
C GLN A 116 3.60 -26.09 6.20
N GLN A 117 3.95 -25.10 5.38
CA GLN A 117 4.27 -25.30 3.98
C GLN A 117 5.69 -25.86 3.87
N GLY A 118 5.83 -27.16 4.11
CA GLY A 118 7.10 -27.88 4.11
C GLY A 118 7.71 -28.09 5.50
N LEU A 119 8.79 -28.86 5.55
CA LEU A 119 9.52 -29.17 6.77
C LEU A 119 10.78 -28.29 6.82
N GLN A 120 10.97 -27.57 7.91
CA GLN A 120 12.21 -26.83 8.15
C GLN A 120 12.96 -27.42 9.34
N PHE A 121 14.26 -27.62 9.15
CA PHE A 121 15.14 -28.21 10.14
C PHE A 121 16.24 -27.24 10.52
N ARG A 122 16.54 -27.16 11.82
CA ARG A 122 17.74 -26.53 12.33
C ARG A 122 18.73 -27.63 12.69
N ILE A 123 19.91 -27.57 12.08
CA ILE A 123 21.01 -28.50 12.33
C ILE A 123 22.07 -27.74 13.13
N ARG A 124 22.44 -28.25 14.30
CA ARG A 124 23.52 -27.70 15.15
C ARG A 124 24.39 -28.83 15.67
N GLY A 125 25.53 -29.07 15.04
CA GLY A 125 26.36 -30.24 15.33
C GLY A 125 25.65 -31.51 14.87
N SER A 126 25.49 -32.49 15.77
CA SER A 126 24.74 -33.72 15.54
C SER A 126 23.22 -33.59 15.74
N ASP A 127 22.76 -32.48 16.33
CA ASP A 127 21.35 -32.31 16.67
C ASP A 127 20.59 -31.72 15.48
N THR A 128 19.55 -32.46 15.05
CA THR A 128 18.59 -32.01 14.02
C THR A 128 17.22 -31.87 14.66
N ALA A 129 16.67 -30.66 14.66
CA ALA A 129 15.33 -30.39 15.18
C ALA A 129 14.47 -29.75 14.10
N GLN A 130 13.23 -30.23 13.94
CA GLN A 130 12.25 -29.53 13.11
C GLN A 130 11.82 -28.24 13.83
N VAL A 131 11.73 -27.14 13.10
CA VAL A 131 11.45 -25.82 13.66
C VAL A 131 10.17 -25.23 13.06
N LYS A 132 9.38 -24.59 13.93
CA LYS A 132 8.24 -23.78 13.52
C LYS A 132 8.69 -22.40 13.04
N VAL A 133 8.24 -22.05 11.86
CA VAL A 133 8.66 -20.84 11.13
C VAL A 133 7.61 -19.74 11.27
N GLU A 134 6.34 -20.13 11.11
CA GLU A 134 5.21 -19.23 11.16
C GLU A 134 4.75 -18.97 12.60
N GLN A 135 4.35 -17.74 12.90
CA GLN A 135 3.83 -17.38 14.21
C GLN A 135 2.34 -17.72 14.35
N ASP A 136 1.90 -17.95 15.58
CA ASP A 136 0.49 -17.92 15.93
C ASP A 136 0.00 -16.47 15.97
N THR A 137 -1.23 -16.24 15.54
CA THR A 137 -1.88 -14.94 15.56
C THR A 137 -3.13 -15.00 16.43
N LEU A 138 -3.19 -14.18 17.47
CA LEU A 138 -4.42 -13.91 18.23
C LEU A 138 -4.93 -12.52 17.85
N ARG A 139 -6.14 -12.43 17.30
CA ARG A 139 -6.78 -11.17 16.93
C ARG A 139 -8.03 -10.95 17.79
N ILE A 140 -7.94 -10.02 18.72
CA ILE A 140 -9.04 -9.64 19.61
C ILE A 140 -9.75 -8.45 18.98
N ARG A 141 -11.04 -8.60 18.68
CA ARG A 141 -11.92 -7.51 18.23
C ARG A 141 -12.81 -7.05 19.36
N LEU A 142 -12.76 -5.76 19.62
CA LEU A 142 -13.55 -5.05 20.61
C LEU A 142 -14.37 -3.95 19.90
N TYR A 143 -15.39 -3.45 20.58
CA TYR A 143 -16.27 -2.40 20.05
C TYR A 143 -16.35 -1.23 21.00
N THR A 144 -16.43 -0.04 20.42
CA THR A 144 -16.70 1.17 21.19
C THR A 144 -18.19 1.28 21.48
N PRO A 145 -18.62 1.37 22.76
CA PRO A 145 -20.01 1.60 23.10
C PRO A 145 -20.53 2.89 22.46
N ASP A 146 -21.79 2.83 22.04
CA ASP A 146 -22.61 3.84 21.34
C ASP A 146 -22.89 5.09 22.21
N THR A 147 -21.81 5.70 22.71
CA THR A 147 -21.82 6.94 23.51
C THR A 147 -21.28 8.12 22.71
N LEU A 148 -20.54 7.83 21.63
CA LEU A 148 -20.20 8.80 20.61
C LEU A 148 -21.44 8.98 19.71
N ARG A 149 -22.39 9.83 20.15
CA ARG A 149 -23.67 10.20 19.48
C ARG A 149 -23.56 10.68 18.01
N GLU A 150 -22.40 10.57 17.39
CA GLU A 150 -22.14 10.95 16.02
C GLU A 150 -22.11 9.69 15.14
N ARG A 151 -23.24 9.41 14.46
CA ARG A 151 -23.25 8.58 13.26
C ARG A 151 -22.31 9.22 12.24
N ARG A 152 -21.04 8.81 12.23
CA ARG A 152 -20.09 9.16 11.17
C ARG A 152 -19.87 7.93 10.29
N GLU A 153 -19.83 8.16 8.99
CA GLU A 153 -19.44 7.16 8.01
C GLU A 153 -18.11 6.53 8.40
N LEU A 154 -18.08 5.21 8.59
CA LEU A 154 -16.85 4.46 8.73
C LEU A 154 -16.37 4.14 7.31
N ARG A 155 -15.59 5.06 6.73
CA ARG A 155 -14.92 4.82 5.45
C ARG A 155 -13.73 3.90 5.68
N LEU A 156 -14.01 2.60 5.67
CA LEU A 156 -12.98 1.58 5.47
C LEU A 156 -12.40 1.73 4.05
N TYR A 157 -11.26 1.11 3.76
CA TYR A 157 -10.62 1.14 2.42
C TYR A 157 -11.43 0.49 1.29
N THR A 158 -12.71 0.18 1.54
CA THR A 158 -13.68 -0.36 0.57
C THR A 158 -14.48 0.76 -0.06
N THR A 159 -14.91 0.58 -1.31
CA THR A 159 -15.65 1.57 -2.11
C THR A 159 -17.04 1.92 -1.58
N GLU A 160 -17.57 1.15 -0.63
CA GLU A 160 -18.88 1.41 0.00
C GLU A 160 -18.73 1.89 1.46
N PRO A 161 -19.46 2.96 1.85
CA PRO A 161 -19.51 3.42 3.24
C PRO A 161 -20.20 2.37 4.11
N TYR A 162 -19.48 1.88 5.12
CA TYR A 162 -20.03 0.93 6.09
C TYR A 162 -20.58 1.71 7.29
N TYR A 163 -21.90 1.65 7.51
CA TYR A 163 -22.53 2.25 8.68
C TYR A 163 -22.53 1.25 9.83
N VAL A 164 -21.45 1.20 10.62
CA VAL A 164 -21.44 0.40 11.85
C VAL A 164 -21.86 1.30 13.01
N VAL A 165 -22.91 0.91 13.73
CA VAL A 165 -23.35 1.55 14.98
C VAL A 165 -22.25 1.46 16.05
N GLU A 166 -21.43 0.41 15.98
CA GLU A 166 -20.31 0.18 16.90
C GLU A 166 -18.98 0.19 16.14
N ARG A 167 -18.06 1.09 16.51
CA ARG A 167 -16.76 1.17 15.83
C ARG A 167 -15.85 0.06 16.36
N PRO A 168 -15.37 -0.87 15.51
CA PRO A 168 -14.45 -1.89 15.98
C PRO A 168 -13.06 -1.31 16.22
N TYR A 169 -12.33 -1.92 17.12
CA TYR A 169 -10.89 -1.78 17.27
C TYR A 169 -10.27 -3.13 17.62
N PHE A 170 -8.98 -3.27 17.38
CA PHE A 170 -8.31 -4.57 17.48
C PHE A 170 -7.05 -4.50 18.33
N VAL A 171 -6.83 -5.57 19.09
CA VAL A 171 -5.55 -5.93 19.68
C VAL A 171 -5.13 -7.25 19.04
N THR A 172 -4.06 -7.21 18.25
CA THR A 172 -3.52 -8.39 17.55
C THR A 172 -2.17 -8.75 18.15
N LEU A 173 -1.98 -10.01 18.53
CA LEU A 173 -0.70 -10.56 18.96
C LEU A 173 -0.19 -11.55 17.93
N TYR A 174 1.09 -11.45 17.63
CA TYR A 174 1.86 -12.41 16.87
C TYR A 174 2.86 -13.05 17.83
N LEU A 175 2.71 -14.35 18.03
CA LEU A 175 3.39 -15.11 19.07
C LEU A 175 4.07 -16.32 18.45
N ASN A 176 5.21 -16.74 18.99
CA ASN A 176 5.81 -18.00 18.53
C ASN A 176 4.87 -19.18 18.80
N GLN A 177 4.26 -19.20 19.99
CA GLN A 177 3.16 -20.08 20.36
C GLN A 177 2.07 -19.30 21.08
N VAL A 178 0.80 -19.63 20.85
CA VAL A 178 -0.32 -18.99 21.56
C VAL A 178 -0.22 -19.13 23.10
N THR A 179 0.43 -20.18 23.59
CA THR A 179 0.70 -20.39 25.03
C THR A 179 1.60 -19.31 25.63
N ASP A 180 2.39 -18.62 24.80
CA ASP A 180 3.26 -17.52 25.21
C ASP A 180 2.46 -16.33 25.75
N LEU A 181 1.14 -16.29 25.56
CA LEU A 181 0.25 -15.31 26.22
C LEU A 181 0.45 -15.26 27.73
N THR A 182 0.73 -16.41 28.35
CA THR A 182 0.89 -16.53 29.80
C THR A 182 2.26 -16.07 30.30
N THR A 183 3.22 -15.88 29.40
CA THR A 183 4.60 -15.47 29.72
C THR A 183 4.86 -14.00 29.41
N LEU A 184 3.90 -13.30 28.79
CA LEU A 184 4.01 -11.87 28.53
C LEU A 184 4.04 -11.09 29.85
N SER A 185 4.98 -10.15 29.97
CA SER A 185 5.13 -9.33 31.16
C SER A 185 3.98 -8.33 31.30
N ALA A 186 3.24 -8.39 32.41
CA ALA A 186 2.18 -7.44 32.73
C ALA A 186 2.71 -5.99 32.79
N ALA A 187 3.92 -5.79 33.32
CA ALA A 187 4.58 -4.49 33.35
C ALA A 187 4.94 -3.98 31.94
N ASP A 188 5.23 -4.88 31.01
CA ASP A 188 5.51 -4.54 29.62
C ASP A 188 4.26 -4.11 28.87
N LEU A 189 3.18 -4.86 29.02
CA LEU A 189 1.86 -4.54 28.46
C LEU A 189 1.30 -3.22 29.03
N HIS A 190 1.42 -3.03 30.35
CA HIS A 190 0.98 -1.81 31.03
C HIS A 190 1.70 -0.57 30.49
N TRP A 191 3.03 -0.62 30.42
CA TRP A 191 3.81 0.47 29.84
C TRP A 191 3.48 0.70 28.37
N ALA A 192 3.35 -0.35 27.56
CA ALA A 192 3.06 -0.22 26.13
C ALA A 192 1.78 0.60 25.88
N LEU A 193 0.73 0.29 26.64
CA LEU A 193 -0.55 0.98 26.53
C LEU A 193 -0.50 2.40 27.11
N ASN A 194 0.05 2.57 28.31
CA ASN A 194 0.06 3.86 28.99
C ASN A 194 1.01 4.86 28.34
N HIS A 195 2.19 4.41 27.92
CA HIS A 195 3.12 5.24 27.18
C HIS A 195 2.52 5.72 25.86
N LEU A 196 1.83 4.85 25.12
CA LEU A 196 1.10 5.25 23.91
C LEU A 196 0.03 6.31 24.23
N LYS A 197 -0.72 6.13 25.31
CA LYS A 197 -1.76 7.08 25.73
C LYS A 197 -1.17 8.45 26.10
N GLU A 198 -0.08 8.44 26.87
CA GLU A 198 0.66 9.64 27.26
C GLU A 198 1.19 10.38 26.04
N GLU A 199 1.80 9.68 25.08
CA GLU A 199 2.35 10.27 23.85
C GLU A 199 1.27 10.87 22.96
N LEU A 200 0.10 10.21 22.86
CA LEU A 200 -1.04 10.76 22.14
C LEU A 200 -1.57 12.03 22.81
N GLY A 201 -1.49 12.15 24.13
CA GLY A 201 -1.84 13.36 24.88
C GLY A 201 -3.20 13.91 24.49
N ARG A 202 -3.25 15.14 23.97
CA ARG A 202 -4.49 15.80 23.55
C ARG A 202 -5.22 15.08 22.40
N HIS A 203 -4.51 14.32 21.55
CA HIS A 203 -5.12 13.53 20.49
C HIS A 203 -6.07 12.44 21.02
N LEU A 204 -5.96 12.06 22.30
CA LEU A 204 -6.93 11.18 22.95
C LEU A 204 -8.24 11.88 23.33
N TYR A 205 -8.31 13.20 23.34
CA TYR A 205 -9.45 13.96 23.90
C TYR A 205 -10.08 14.93 22.90
N ASP A 206 -9.28 15.42 21.95
CA ASP A 206 -9.69 16.36 20.93
C ASP A 206 -10.74 15.75 19.99
N ARG A 207 -11.77 16.54 19.68
CA ARG A 207 -12.88 16.14 18.78
C ARG A 207 -12.58 16.39 17.30
N THR A 208 -11.42 16.96 16.98
CA THR A 208 -11.07 17.34 15.61
C THR A 208 -10.83 16.09 14.74
N PRO A 209 -11.57 15.92 13.62
CA PRO A 209 -11.60 14.66 12.86
C PRO A 209 -10.33 14.33 12.07
N ASP A 210 -9.50 15.33 11.76
CA ASP A 210 -8.51 15.22 10.68
C ASP A 210 -7.10 14.97 11.20
N TYR A 211 -6.95 14.04 12.14
CA TYR A 211 -5.66 13.38 12.29
C TYR A 211 -5.40 12.61 10.99
N GLY A 212 -4.23 12.80 10.39
CA GLY A 212 -3.73 11.83 9.41
C GLY A 212 -3.63 10.45 10.04
N LEU A 213 -3.23 9.46 9.25
CA LEU A 213 -2.89 8.13 9.78
C LEU A 213 -1.86 8.30 10.91
N LEU A 214 -2.17 7.76 12.10
CA LEU A 214 -1.23 7.75 13.22
C LEU A 214 -0.56 6.40 13.25
N TYR A 215 0.76 6.41 13.23
CA TYR A 215 1.58 5.22 13.23
C TYR A 215 2.75 5.38 14.18
N ALA A 216 2.97 4.38 15.02
CA ALA A 216 4.19 4.23 15.81
C ALA A 216 4.58 2.76 15.98
N TYR A 217 5.87 2.53 16.18
CA TYR A 217 6.46 1.23 16.49
C TYR A 217 7.36 1.39 17.71
N TYR A 218 7.18 0.55 18.72
CA TYR A 218 7.91 0.58 19.99
C TYR A 218 8.68 -0.73 20.21
N ASN A 219 9.84 -0.62 20.83
CA ASN A 219 10.54 -1.75 21.46
C ASN A 219 10.22 -1.71 22.96
N VAL A 220 9.38 -2.62 23.41
CA VAL A 220 8.89 -2.64 24.79
C VAL A 220 9.98 -3.05 25.79
N PRO A 221 10.78 -4.11 25.55
CA PRO A 221 11.89 -4.45 26.45
C PRO A 221 12.91 -3.32 26.65
N GLN A 222 13.14 -2.52 25.62
CA GLN A 222 14.07 -1.37 25.68
C GLN A 222 13.39 -0.05 26.03
N ARG A 223 12.07 -0.06 26.32
CA ARG A 223 11.26 1.12 26.67
C ARG A 223 11.45 2.30 25.71
N ARG A 224 11.56 2.03 24.41
CA ARG A 224 11.85 3.06 23.40
C ARG A 224 10.94 2.97 22.19
N LYS A 225 10.65 4.13 21.60
CA LYS A 225 10.04 4.23 20.28
C LYS A 225 11.11 4.01 19.21
N ILE A 226 10.79 3.19 18.21
CA ILE A 226 11.64 2.90 17.05
C ILE A 226 11.25 3.83 15.88
N THR A 227 9.94 3.95 15.62
CA THR A 227 9.42 4.71 14.48
C THR A 227 8.15 5.46 14.87
N PRO A 228 7.93 6.69 14.37
CA PRO A 228 8.93 7.53 13.70
C PRO A 228 10.10 7.90 14.63
N LEU A 229 11.25 8.22 14.03
CA LEU A 229 12.48 8.56 14.76
C LEU A 229 12.34 9.82 15.63
N ASP A 230 11.41 10.71 15.28
CA ASP A 230 11.03 11.83 16.14
C ASP A 230 10.04 11.33 17.22
N PRO A 231 10.44 11.32 18.51
CA PRO A 231 9.60 10.82 19.59
C PRO A 231 8.32 11.64 19.74
N ASN A 232 8.31 12.92 19.36
CA ASN A 232 7.17 13.82 19.53
C ASN A 232 6.22 13.85 18.32
N ARG A 233 6.47 13.06 17.27
CA ARG A 233 5.62 13.01 16.08
C ARG A 233 5.07 11.62 15.86
N PHE A 234 3.87 11.54 15.31
CA PHE A 234 3.41 10.34 14.63
C PHE A 234 3.71 10.46 13.14
N SER A 235 3.95 9.34 12.45
CA SER A 235 4.20 9.39 11.01
C SER A 235 2.88 9.69 10.28
N TYR A 236 2.67 10.95 9.92
CA TYR A 236 1.59 11.34 9.03
C TYR A 236 1.96 10.89 7.61
N ARG A 237 1.18 9.98 7.01
CA ARG A 237 1.22 9.79 5.56
C ARG A 237 0.89 11.15 4.92
N LYS A 238 1.90 11.85 4.39
CA LYS A 238 1.71 13.12 3.71
C LYS A 238 0.75 12.90 2.55
N ARG A 239 -0.43 13.56 2.59
CA ARG A 239 -1.41 13.52 1.50
C ARG A 239 -0.83 14.05 0.18
N SER A 240 0.21 14.88 0.26
CA SER A 240 0.96 15.36 -0.90
C SER A 240 2.44 15.54 -0.56
N TYR A 241 3.32 15.21 -1.50
CA TYR A 241 4.75 15.45 -1.39
C TYR A 241 5.38 15.69 -2.75
N PHE A 242 6.55 16.32 -2.74
CA PHE A 242 7.33 16.68 -3.92
C PHE A 242 8.63 15.89 -3.93
N ASN A 243 8.91 15.22 -5.04
CA ASN A 243 10.06 14.31 -5.19
C ASN A 243 10.84 14.62 -6.48
N PRO A 244 12.15 14.31 -6.52
CA PRO A 244 12.85 14.19 -7.79
C PRO A 244 12.25 13.05 -8.61
N TYR A 245 12.26 13.19 -9.94
CA TYR A 245 11.77 12.20 -10.87
C TYR A 245 12.87 11.83 -11.86
N VAL A 246 13.14 10.54 -12.03
CA VAL A 246 14.08 10.02 -13.02
C VAL A 246 13.45 8.84 -13.75
N GLN A 247 13.65 8.74 -15.05
CA GLN A 247 13.25 7.56 -15.82
C GLN A 247 14.26 7.22 -16.92
N LEU A 248 14.30 5.95 -17.28
CA LEU A 248 14.91 5.47 -18.52
C LEU A 248 13.79 5.02 -19.47
N GLY A 249 13.98 5.21 -20.77
CA GLY A 249 12.99 4.78 -21.74
C GLY A 249 13.54 4.47 -23.12
N LEU A 250 12.74 3.74 -23.90
CA LEU A 250 13.01 3.38 -25.29
C LEU A 250 11.75 3.71 -26.11
N GLN A 251 11.90 4.49 -27.17
CA GLN A 251 10.78 5.05 -27.94
C GLN A 251 10.90 4.68 -29.42
N PHE A 252 9.81 4.27 -30.05
CA PHE A 252 9.78 4.00 -31.49
C PHE A 252 9.33 5.24 -32.26
N VAL A 253 10.29 6.04 -32.74
CA VAL A 253 10.01 7.31 -33.40
C VAL A 253 10.40 7.22 -34.88
N ARG A 254 9.44 7.46 -35.78
CA ARG A 254 9.65 7.53 -37.23
C ARG A 254 10.45 6.34 -37.82
N GLY A 255 10.17 5.12 -37.36
CA GLY A 255 10.79 3.92 -37.89
C GLY A 255 12.05 3.44 -37.14
N ALA A 256 12.51 4.15 -36.11
CA ALA A 256 13.69 3.78 -35.34
C ALA A 256 13.40 3.72 -33.84
N TRP A 257 14.08 2.80 -33.14
CA TRP A 257 14.11 2.77 -31.69
C TRP A 257 15.14 3.74 -31.15
N VAL A 258 14.71 4.60 -30.22
CA VAL A 258 15.46 5.74 -29.72
C VAL A 258 15.52 5.63 -28.20
N PRO A 259 16.69 5.40 -27.60
CA PRO A 259 16.82 5.46 -26.16
C PRO A 259 16.64 6.90 -25.68
N SER A 260 16.09 7.01 -24.47
CA SER A 260 15.77 8.26 -23.82
C SER A 260 16.02 8.13 -22.33
N THR A 261 16.32 9.26 -21.72
CA THR A 261 16.37 9.39 -20.25
C THR A 261 15.53 10.59 -19.89
N ALA A 262 15.02 10.67 -18.66
CA ALA A 262 14.37 11.88 -18.21
C ALA A 262 14.70 12.18 -16.75
N ALA A 263 14.77 13.47 -16.44
CA ALA A 263 15.00 13.98 -15.10
C ALA A 263 14.14 15.22 -14.85
N GLY A 264 13.58 15.33 -13.66
CA GLY A 264 12.74 16.46 -13.30
C GLY A 264 12.13 16.31 -11.91
N PHE A 265 10.89 16.77 -11.79
CA PHE A 265 10.18 16.81 -10.53
C PHE A 265 8.79 16.17 -10.64
N GLU A 266 8.37 15.56 -9.55
CA GLU A 266 7.05 14.97 -9.38
C GLU A 266 6.38 15.55 -8.13
N LEU A 267 5.16 16.06 -8.31
CA LEU A 267 4.23 16.28 -7.22
C LEU A 267 3.30 15.07 -7.14
N THR A 268 3.33 14.36 -6.02
CA THR A 268 2.46 13.22 -5.76
C THR A 268 1.40 13.59 -4.76
N ARG A 269 0.15 13.19 -5.03
CA ARG A 269 -0.99 13.32 -4.14
C ARG A 269 -1.67 11.97 -3.97
N HIS A 270 -2.05 11.69 -2.73
CA HIS A 270 -2.85 10.53 -2.34
C HIS A 270 -4.28 10.99 -2.01
N PRO A 271 -5.16 11.19 -3.02
CA PRO A 271 -6.55 11.54 -2.75
C PRO A 271 -7.29 10.44 -1.99
N ARG A 272 -6.88 9.17 -2.16
CA ARG A 272 -7.32 7.99 -1.40
C ARG A 272 -6.13 7.07 -1.19
N GLU A 273 -6.19 6.13 -0.26
CA GLU A 273 -5.05 5.23 -0.01
C GLU A 273 -4.75 4.29 -1.18
N THR A 274 -5.78 3.88 -1.92
CA THR A 274 -5.63 3.08 -3.12
C THR A 274 -5.39 3.92 -4.37
N ARG A 275 -5.33 5.27 -4.31
CA ARG A 275 -5.22 6.11 -5.51
C ARG A 275 -4.08 7.10 -5.38
N GLN A 276 -3.23 7.15 -6.39
CA GLN A 276 -2.11 8.07 -6.49
C GLN A 276 -2.26 8.92 -7.75
N VAL A 277 -2.10 10.21 -7.58
CA VAL A 277 -2.09 11.18 -8.67
C VAL A 277 -0.72 11.83 -8.70
N HIS A 278 -0.07 11.75 -9.86
CA HIS A 278 1.26 12.30 -10.11
C HIS A 278 1.15 13.42 -11.15
N TRP A 279 1.72 14.57 -10.84
CA TRP A 279 2.00 15.63 -11.81
C TRP A 279 3.51 15.73 -11.96
N ARG A 280 3.99 15.54 -13.19
CA ARG A 280 5.41 15.48 -13.49
C ARG A 280 5.77 16.59 -14.47
N LEU A 281 6.89 17.22 -14.24
CA LEU A 281 7.53 18.13 -15.18
C LEU A 281 8.99 17.71 -15.30
N TYR A 282 9.41 17.31 -16.49
CA TYR A 282 10.75 16.76 -16.70
C TYR A 282 11.34 17.10 -18.06
N TRP A 283 12.66 17.11 -18.07
CA TRP A 283 13.49 17.21 -19.27
C TRP A 283 13.81 15.79 -19.77
N GLU A 284 13.68 15.56 -21.07
CA GLU A 284 13.75 14.24 -21.69
C GLU A 284 14.61 14.27 -22.97
N PRO A 285 15.93 14.01 -22.88
CA PRO A 285 16.78 13.82 -24.06
C PRO A 285 16.51 12.49 -24.77
N HIS A 286 16.47 12.55 -26.10
CA HIS A 286 16.34 11.43 -27.03
C HIS A 286 17.63 11.32 -27.85
N PHE A 287 18.21 10.13 -27.92
CA PHE A 287 19.51 9.90 -28.55
C PHE A 287 19.35 9.07 -29.81
N PHE A 288 19.65 9.66 -30.97
CA PHE A 288 19.66 9.00 -32.26
C PHE A 288 21.10 8.66 -32.64
N PHE A 289 21.33 7.42 -33.05
CA PHE A 289 22.64 6.94 -33.44
C PHE A 289 22.65 6.64 -34.94
N ASN A 290 23.60 7.21 -35.67
CA ASN A 290 23.80 6.97 -37.09
C ASN A 290 25.30 6.80 -37.40
N ARG A 291 25.65 6.46 -38.63
CA ARG A 291 27.02 6.51 -39.14
C ARG A 291 27.14 7.54 -40.26
N ASP A 292 28.26 8.25 -40.31
CA ASP A 292 28.57 9.16 -41.42
C ASP A 292 29.08 8.40 -42.66
N GLU A 293 29.38 9.13 -43.74
CA GLU A 293 29.91 8.58 -45.00
C GLU A 293 31.26 7.84 -44.83
N LYS A 294 31.99 8.13 -43.74
CA LYS A 294 33.27 7.49 -43.39
C LYS A 294 33.09 6.35 -42.38
N GLY A 295 31.86 6.02 -42.01
CA GLY A 295 31.51 4.97 -41.06
C GLY A 295 31.68 5.36 -39.58
N ALA A 296 32.00 6.61 -39.27
CA ALA A 296 32.13 7.10 -37.89
C ALA A 296 30.76 7.27 -37.24
N LEU A 297 30.67 6.95 -35.93
CA LEU A 297 29.42 7.08 -35.16
C LEU A 297 29.05 8.56 -34.98
N LEU A 298 27.86 8.91 -35.43
CA LEU A 298 27.24 10.22 -35.22
C LEU A 298 26.10 10.07 -34.22
N THR A 299 26.13 10.87 -33.14
CA THR A 299 25.09 10.87 -32.10
C THR A 299 24.34 12.19 -32.12
N ASP A 300 23.09 12.14 -32.52
CA ASP A 300 22.17 13.27 -32.56
C ASP A 300 21.33 13.29 -31.28
N ARG A 301 21.20 14.46 -30.64
CA ARG A 301 20.46 14.62 -29.38
C ARG A 301 19.32 15.62 -29.53
N ASN A 302 18.11 15.19 -29.20
CA ASN A 302 16.91 16.02 -29.22
C ASN A 302 16.27 16.05 -27.85
N ASP A 303 16.08 17.25 -27.30
CA ASP A 303 15.63 17.43 -25.93
C ASP A 303 14.19 17.91 -25.88
N PHE A 304 13.39 17.27 -25.05
CA PHE A 304 12.01 17.64 -24.78
C PHE A 304 11.85 18.18 -23.36
N VAL A 305 10.92 19.10 -23.18
CA VAL A 305 10.32 19.38 -21.87
C VAL A 305 8.91 18.81 -21.89
N THR A 306 8.63 17.93 -20.94
CA THR A 306 7.40 17.16 -20.90
C THR A 306 6.67 17.40 -19.59
N PHE A 307 5.39 17.74 -19.69
CA PHE A 307 4.44 17.71 -18.59
C PHE A 307 3.62 16.43 -18.67
N ALA A 308 3.50 15.71 -17.56
CA ALA A 308 2.69 14.49 -17.50
C ALA A 308 1.76 14.47 -16.29
N TYR A 309 0.54 14.00 -16.52
CA TYR A 309 -0.46 13.66 -15.52
C TYR A 309 -0.62 12.14 -15.49
N THR A 310 -0.54 11.55 -14.31
CA THR A 310 -0.74 10.11 -14.13
C THR A 310 -1.67 9.84 -12.97
N ASP A 311 -2.68 9.02 -13.19
CA ASP A 311 -3.62 8.55 -12.17
C ASP A 311 -3.54 7.02 -12.10
N LYS A 312 -3.15 6.52 -10.94
CA LYS A 312 -2.86 5.11 -10.69
C LYS A 312 -3.64 4.62 -9.48
N GLU A 313 -4.25 3.45 -9.63
CA GLU A 313 -4.79 2.71 -8.50
C GLU A 313 -3.75 1.72 -7.96
N TYR A 314 -3.44 1.80 -6.67
CA TYR A 314 -2.53 0.93 -5.95
C TYR A 314 -3.26 -0.32 -5.49
N THR A 315 -2.88 -1.46 -6.06
CA THR A 315 -3.33 -2.80 -5.66
C THR A 315 -2.21 -3.52 -4.91
N ALA A 316 -2.57 -4.39 -3.96
CA ALA A 316 -1.59 -5.18 -3.21
C ALA A 316 -0.82 -6.17 -4.10
N ASP A 317 -1.45 -6.64 -5.18
CA ASP A 317 -0.81 -7.51 -6.16
C ASP A 317 -0.06 -6.70 -7.22
N ARG A 318 1.27 -6.88 -7.27
CA ARG A 318 2.18 -6.23 -8.23
C ARG A 318 2.42 -7.07 -9.49
N ARG A 319 1.92 -8.31 -9.57
CA ARG A 319 2.17 -9.24 -10.67
C ARG A 319 1.14 -9.15 -11.79
N THR A 320 0.04 -8.44 -11.59
CA THR A 320 -1.01 -8.25 -12.59
C THR A 320 -0.69 -7.10 -13.54
N ILE A 321 -1.12 -7.25 -14.80
CA ILE A 321 -1.09 -6.18 -15.79
C ILE A 321 -2.13 -5.14 -15.38
N ARG A 322 -1.72 -3.87 -15.32
CA ARG A 322 -2.58 -2.76 -14.87
C ARG A 322 -2.69 -1.70 -15.94
N PHE A 323 -3.86 -1.08 -16.03
CA PHE A 323 -4.09 0.10 -16.85
C PHE A 323 -4.06 1.33 -15.94
N SER A 324 -3.28 2.32 -16.33
CA SER A 324 -3.25 3.62 -15.65
C SER A 324 -3.62 4.73 -16.62
N THR A 325 -4.33 5.74 -16.12
CA THR A 325 -4.60 6.94 -16.91
C THR A 325 -3.34 7.77 -16.93
N HIS A 326 -2.70 7.85 -18.10
CA HIS A 326 -1.49 8.61 -18.32
C HIS A 326 -1.68 9.57 -19.48
N LEU A 327 -1.41 10.85 -19.28
CA LEU A 327 -1.44 11.87 -20.32
C LEU A 327 -0.16 12.67 -20.22
N ALA A 328 0.62 12.73 -21.30
CA ALA A 328 1.83 13.54 -21.35
C ALA A 328 1.85 14.40 -22.60
N VAL A 329 2.39 15.61 -22.47
CA VAL A 329 2.63 16.53 -23.57
C VAL A 329 4.08 17.01 -23.48
N GLY A 330 4.86 16.69 -24.51
CA GLY A 330 6.26 17.09 -24.65
C GLY A 330 6.46 18.08 -25.79
N TYR A 331 7.26 19.11 -25.56
CA TYR A 331 7.65 20.09 -26.57
C TYR A 331 9.16 20.01 -26.83
N LEU A 332 9.55 19.99 -28.12
CA LEU A 332 10.96 19.98 -28.52
C LEU A 332 11.60 21.34 -28.22
N VAL A 333 12.51 21.37 -27.25
CA VAL A 333 13.21 22.61 -26.83
C VAL A 333 14.62 22.73 -27.43
N ARG A 334 15.24 21.60 -27.78
CA ARG A 334 16.55 21.60 -28.44
C ARG A 334 16.60 20.50 -29.49
N ARG A 335 17.16 20.84 -30.63
CA ARG A 335 17.35 19.95 -31.77
C ARG A 335 18.82 19.85 -32.13
N ALA A 336 19.33 18.64 -32.27
CA ALA A 336 20.58 18.35 -32.96
C ALA A 336 20.32 17.19 -33.93
N GLY A 337 20.65 17.40 -35.20
CA GLY A 337 20.41 16.45 -36.27
C GLY A 337 19.10 16.64 -37.05
N PRO A 338 18.94 15.92 -38.18
CA PRO A 338 17.81 16.08 -39.10
C PRO A 338 16.55 15.30 -38.71
N TRP A 339 16.58 14.48 -37.65
CA TRP A 339 15.53 13.51 -37.29
C TRP A 339 14.15 14.11 -37.01
N LEU A 340 14.12 15.25 -36.34
CA LEU A 340 12.90 15.95 -35.92
C LEU A 340 12.81 17.32 -36.60
N GLN A 341 11.62 17.90 -36.65
CA GLN A 341 11.41 19.24 -37.20
C GLN A 341 11.33 20.26 -36.06
N PRO A 342 11.62 21.55 -36.29
CA PRO A 342 11.26 22.59 -35.33
C PRO A 342 9.76 22.54 -35.01
N GLY A 343 9.38 22.91 -33.78
CA GLY A 343 7.97 22.86 -33.37
C GLY A 343 7.39 21.45 -33.21
N THR A 344 8.23 20.42 -33.12
CA THR A 344 7.75 19.06 -32.83
C THR A 344 7.15 18.98 -31.43
N VAL A 345 5.93 18.43 -31.36
CA VAL A 345 5.18 18.15 -30.13
C VAL A 345 4.93 16.65 -30.07
N LYS A 346 5.03 16.06 -28.88
CA LYS A 346 4.64 14.68 -28.62
C LYS A 346 3.54 14.61 -27.57
N ILE A 347 2.59 13.70 -27.75
CA ILE A 347 1.43 13.51 -26.88
C ILE A 347 1.27 12.02 -26.58
N SER A 348 1.38 11.62 -25.31
CA SER A 348 1.05 10.26 -24.87
C SER A 348 -0.44 10.15 -24.56
N VAL A 349 -1.10 9.09 -25.02
CA VAL A 349 -2.55 8.91 -24.82
C VAL A 349 -2.91 8.21 -23.51
N PRO A 350 -4.15 8.42 -23.00
CA PRO A 350 -4.68 7.75 -21.81
C PRO A 350 -4.74 6.23 -21.98
N SER A 351 -3.67 5.53 -21.60
CA SER A 351 -3.61 4.10 -21.24
C SER A 351 -2.15 3.66 -21.22
N ALA A 352 -1.52 3.79 -20.05
CA ALA A 352 -0.22 3.15 -19.85
C ALA A 352 -0.45 1.76 -19.26
N ILE A 353 0.04 0.73 -19.96
CA ILE A 353 0.09 -0.64 -19.46
C ILE A 353 1.27 -0.72 -18.49
N VAL A 354 0.99 -1.06 -17.23
CA VAL A 354 1.99 -1.15 -16.18
C VAL A 354 2.14 -2.59 -15.73
N TRP A 355 3.35 -3.12 -15.86
CA TRP A 355 3.74 -4.42 -15.32
C TRP A 355 4.98 -4.25 -14.44
N GLN A 356 4.84 -4.49 -13.14
CA GLN A 356 5.86 -4.13 -12.15
C GLN A 356 6.27 -2.64 -12.26
N GLN A 357 7.50 -2.34 -12.68
CA GLN A 357 8.03 -1.00 -12.93
C GLN A 357 8.03 -0.64 -14.43
N LEU A 358 7.75 -1.59 -15.31
CA LEU A 358 7.71 -1.35 -16.75
C LEU A 358 6.40 -0.63 -17.10
N GLN A 359 6.49 0.47 -17.84
CA GLN A 359 5.33 1.17 -18.41
C GLN A 359 5.43 1.17 -19.93
N LEU A 360 4.33 0.80 -20.59
CA LEU A 360 4.18 0.88 -22.04
C LEU A 360 3.07 1.88 -22.35
N GLU A 361 3.38 2.92 -23.12
CA GLU A 361 2.43 3.97 -23.49
C GLU A 361 2.46 4.24 -25.00
N PRO A 362 1.29 4.34 -25.66
CA PRO A 362 1.23 4.85 -27.02
C PRO A 362 1.47 6.36 -27.02
N GLU A 363 2.26 6.83 -27.98
CA GLU A 363 2.64 8.24 -28.12
C GLU A 363 2.42 8.69 -29.57
N PHE A 364 2.05 9.95 -29.75
CA PHE A 364 1.85 10.56 -31.06
C PHE A 364 2.73 11.78 -31.22
N TRP A 365 3.38 11.86 -32.36
CA TRP A 365 4.28 12.96 -32.71
C TRP A 365 3.64 13.82 -33.79
N PHE A 366 3.80 15.13 -33.64
CA PHE A 366 3.30 16.14 -34.56
C PHE A 366 4.38 17.20 -34.77
N ASN A 367 4.30 17.92 -35.87
CA ASN A 367 5.03 19.17 -36.11
C ASN A 367 3.98 20.29 -36.23
N ASP A 368 4.31 21.51 -35.81
CA ASP A 368 3.51 22.72 -36.03
C ASP A 368 2.00 22.53 -35.80
N LEU A 369 1.61 22.14 -34.57
CA LEU A 369 0.22 21.91 -34.13
C LEU A 369 -0.58 21.01 -35.09
N PHE A 370 -0.43 19.69 -34.89
CA PHE A 370 -1.19 18.62 -35.57
C PHE A 370 -0.83 18.32 -37.04
N LYS A 371 0.31 18.81 -37.55
CA LYS A 371 0.84 18.37 -38.86
C LYS A 371 1.84 17.22 -38.69
N GLY A 372 2.12 16.47 -39.76
CA GLY A 372 3.19 15.46 -39.75
C GLY A 372 3.01 14.35 -38.71
N PHE A 373 1.78 13.85 -38.55
CA PHE A 373 1.43 12.80 -37.60
C PHE A 373 2.31 11.55 -37.76
N SER A 374 2.94 11.13 -36.67
CA SER A 374 3.65 9.85 -36.58
C SER A 374 3.25 9.12 -35.29
N PRO A 375 2.70 7.90 -35.39
CA PRO A 375 2.54 7.06 -34.22
C PRO A 375 3.90 6.63 -33.67
N SER A 376 3.94 6.41 -32.37
CA SER A 376 5.09 5.98 -31.60
C SER A 376 4.62 5.06 -30.48
N LEU A 377 5.56 4.30 -29.96
CA LEU A 377 5.38 3.47 -28.78
C LEU A 377 6.54 3.75 -27.84
N LYS A 378 6.22 3.99 -26.58
CA LYS A 378 7.21 4.34 -25.57
C LYS A 378 7.18 3.32 -24.44
N LEU A 379 8.36 2.81 -24.13
CA LEU A 379 8.63 1.92 -23.01
C LEU A 379 9.44 2.69 -21.98
N THR A 380 9.01 2.71 -20.72
CA THR A 380 9.73 3.40 -19.65
C THR A 380 9.87 2.57 -18.39
N ILE A 381 10.92 2.89 -17.64
CA ILE A 381 11.19 2.40 -16.30
C ILE A 381 11.45 3.65 -15.44
N PRO A 382 10.46 4.12 -14.65
CA PRO A 382 10.65 5.18 -13.69
C PRO A 382 11.37 4.67 -12.44
N PHE A 383 12.19 5.54 -11.85
CA PHE A 383 12.86 5.32 -10.58
C PHE A 383 12.14 6.18 -9.54
N ASP A 384 11.22 5.54 -8.81
CA ASP A 384 10.38 6.14 -7.77
C ASP A 384 10.92 5.81 -6.36
#